data_AF-A0A193QIQ7-F1
#
_entry.id   AF-A0A193QIQ7-F1
#
_cell.length_a   1.000
_cell.length_b   1.000
_cell.length_c   1.000
_cell.angle_alpha   90.00
_cell.angle_beta   90.00
_cell.angle_gamma   90.00
#
_symmetry.space_group_name_H-M   'P 1'
#
loop_
_entity.id
_entity.type
_entity.pdbx_description
1 polymer ?
#
loop_
_entity_poly.entity_id
_entity_poly.type
_entity_poly.pdbx_seq_one_letter_code
_entity_poly.pdbx_strand_id
1 'polypeptide(L)' 'MMQLNKPRITAFNHPHFGEMVTVTDGSNNINDSRCWMSIEEYPYDNQETMIYKSIIGYLMEKNQRLKKQVHKLKRVT' A
#
# COMPACT_ATOMS: atom_id res chain seq x y z
N MET A 1 10.83 19.50 -0.41
CA MET A 1 9.72 18.52 -0.35
C MET A 1 9.13 18.38 -1.74
N MET A 2 8.98 17.15 -2.26
CA MET A 2 8.24 16.94 -3.51
C MET A 2 6.75 17.15 -3.23
N GLN A 3 6.13 18.08 -3.96
CA GLN A 3 4.69 18.33 -3.88
C GLN A 3 3.97 17.32 -4.80
N LEU A 4 3.07 16.54 -4.23
CA LEU A 4 2.23 15.59 -4.97
C LEU A 4 0.85 16.21 -5.16
N ASN A 5 0.35 16.21 -6.39
CA ASN A 5 -0.93 16.80 -6.75
C ASN A 5 -2.10 15.89 -6.38
N LYS A 6 -1.96 14.58 -6.59
CA LYS A 6 -3.00 13.58 -6.30
C LYS A 6 -2.39 12.30 -5.72
N PRO A 7 -1.78 12.35 -4.53
CA PRO A 7 -1.09 11.18 -3.98
C PRO A 7 -2.02 9.97 -3.89
N ARG A 8 -1.55 8.82 -4.39
CA ARG A 8 -2.22 7.52 -4.23
C ARG A 8 -1.26 6.53 -3.62
N ILE A 9 -1.75 5.77 -2.64
CA ILE A 9 -1.03 4.64 -2.07
C ILE A 9 -1.46 3.39 -2.83
N THR A 10 -0.50 2.71 -3.43
CA THR A 10 -0.72 1.47 -4.17
C THR A 10 0.15 0.37 -3.57
N ALA A 11 -0.44 -0.80 -3.38
CA ALA A 11 0.28 -1.99 -2.95
C ALA A 11 0.52 -2.92 -4.15
N PHE A 12 1.66 -3.61 -4.15
CA PHE A 12 2.06 -4.56 -5.18
C PHE A 12 2.98 -5.63 -4.59
N ASN A 13 3.15 -6.73 -5.32
CA ASN A 13 4.06 -7.80 -4.91
C ASN A 13 5.33 -7.74 -5.77
N HIS A 14 6.47 -7.42 -5.16
CA HIS A 14 7.76 -7.32 -5.83
C HIS A 14 8.46 -8.70 -5.85
N PRO A 15 9.06 -9.12 -6.97
CA PRO A 15 9.66 -10.46 -7.10
C PRO A 15 10.69 -10.83 -6.03
N HIS A 16 11.40 -9.84 -5.50
CA HIS A 16 12.49 -10.02 -4.54
C HIS A 16 12.21 -9.48 -3.14
N PHE A 17 11.23 -8.59 -2.99
CA PHE A 17 11.00 -7.85 -1.74
C PHE A 17 9.60 -8.09 -1.16
N GLY A 18 8.83 -9.00 -1.76
CA GLY A 18 7.50 -9.33 -1.28
C GLY A 18 6.51 -8.17 -1.40
N GLU A 19 5.64 -8.04 -0.42
CA GLU A 19 4.58 -7.02 -0.44
C GLU A 19 5.14 -5.62 -0.16
N MET A 20 4.99 -4.75 -1.15
CA MET A 20 5.48 -3.38 -1.11
C MET A 20 4.33 -2.39 -1.28
N VAL A 21 4.48 -1.22 -0.68
CA VAL A 21 3.65 -0.05 -0.93
C VAL A 21 4.43 1.03 -1.63
N THR A 22 3.73 1.78 -2.48
CA THR A 22 4.27 2.96 -3.13
C THR A 22 3.30 4.12 -3.09
N VAL A 23 3.85 5.33 -3.09
CA VAL A 23 3.10 6.56 -3.32
C VAL A 23 3.31 7.00 -4.77
N THR A 24 2.23 7.12 -5.53
CA THR A 24 2.22 7.69 -6.90
C THR A 24 1.57 9.07 -6.90
N ASP A 25 1.86 9.88 -7.91
CA ASP A 25 1.20 11.18 -8.12
C ASP A 25 -0.02 11.06 -9.05
N GLY A 26 -1.07 10.39 -8.57
CA GLY A 26 -2.38 10.36 -9.22
C GLY A 26 -2.59 9.25 -10.23
N SER A 27 -1.53 8.57 -10.66
CA SER A 27 -1.63 7.41 -11.55
C SER A 27 -1.76 6.10 -10.78
N ASN A 28 -2.30 5.08 -11.44
CA ASN A 28 -2.26 3.69 -10.96
C ASN A 28 -1.03 2.94 -11.47
N ASN A 29 -0.14 3.61 -12.19
CA ASN A 29 1.07 3.01 -12.73
C ASN A 29 2.16 3.03 -11.66
N ILE A 30 2.67 1.85 -11.35
CA ILE A 30 3.75 1.69 -10.40
C ILE A 30 5.04 2.38 -10.85
N ASN A 31 5.25 2.57 -12.16
CA ASN A 31 6.41 3.26 -12.70
C ASN A 31 6.40 4.77 -12.35
N ASP A 32 5.24 5.33 -11.97
CA ASP A 32 5.11 6.71 -11.51
C ASP A 32 5.29 6.83 -9.99
N SER A 33 5.78 5.77 -9.35
CA SER A 33 6.10 5.77 -7.93
C SER A 33 7.15 6.81 -7.58
N ARG A 34 6.93 7.50 -6.46
CA ARG A 34 7.86 8.47 -5.88
C ARG A 34 8.62 7.89 -4.68
N CYS A 35 8.07 6.86 -4.06
CA CYS A 35 8.67 6.16 -2.93
C CYS A 35 8.19 4.71 -2.92
N TRP A 36 9.08 3.77 -2.65
CA TRP A 36 8.77 2.36 -2.40
C TRP A 36 9.12 2.02 -0.96
N MET A 37 8.23 1.32 -0.28
CA MET A 37 8.47 0.82 1.07
C MET A 37 7.97 -0.62 1.15
N SER A 38 8.83 -1.53 1.60
CA SER A 38 8.38 -2.86 1.99
C SER A 38 7.53 -2.75 3.26
N ILE A 39 6.45 -3.53 3.31
CA ILE A 39 5.57 -3.58 4.49
C ILE A 39 6.21 -4.45 5.59
N GLU A 40 7.14 -5.32 5.22
CA GLU A 40 7.88 -6.15 6.18
C GLU A 40 8.66 -5.27 7.16
N GLU A 41 8.63 -5.67 8.43
CA GLU A 41 9.45 -5.08 9.48
C GLU A 41 10.89 -5.58 9.32
N TYR A 42 11.84 -4.65 9.24
CA TYR A 42 13.27 -4.96 9.19
C TYR A 42 13.95 -4.56 10.50
N PRO A 43 15.06 -5.24 10.87
CA PRO A 43 15.76 -5.01 12.15
C PRO A 43 16.30 -3.58 12.34
N TYR A 44 16.40 -2.82 11.26
CA TYR A 44 16.95 -1.46 11.20
C TYR A 44 15.88 -0.40 10.94
N ASP A 45 14.60 -0.77 10.93
CA ASP A 45 13.52 0.22 10.90
C ASP A 45 13.54 1.03 12.19
N ASN A 46 13.46 2.35 12.08
CA ASN A 46 13.24 3.18 13.26
C ASN A 46 11.79 3.02 13.75
N GLN A 47 11.55 3.39 15.00
CA GLN A 47 10.24 3.22 15.66
C GLN A 47 9.10 3.88 14.86
N GLU A 48 9.34 5.05 14.28
CA GLU A 48 8.35 5.77 13.48
C GLU A 48 7.99 5.00 12.20
N THR A 49 8.99 4.45 11.51
CA THR A 49 8.80 3.64 10.30
C THR A 49 8.04 2.36 10.62
N MET A 50 8.35 1.69 11.74
CA MET A 50 7.60 0.51 12.19
C MET A 50 6.12 0.84 12.39
N ILE A 51 5.81 1.94 13.10
CA ILE A 51 4.41 2.37 13.33
C ILE A 51 3.68 2.59 12.00
N TYR A 52 4.28 3.32 11.05
CA TYR A 52 3.66 3.53 9.75
C TYR A 52 3.45 2.22 8.97
N LYS A 53 4.43 1.30 8.98
CA LYS A 53 4.30 -0.03 8.37
C LYS A 53 3.14 -0.81 8.98
N SER A 54 3.02 -0.88 10.30
CA SER A 54 1.92 -1.58 10.97
C SER A 54 0.55 -0.98 10.62
N ILE A 55 0.43 0.37 10.59
CA ILE A 55 -0.82 1.06 10.20
C ILE A 55 -1.19 0.74 8.75
N ILE A 56 -0.22 0.80 7.83
CA ILE A 56 -0.44 0.49 6.41
C ILE A 56 -0.89 -0.97 6.23
N GLY A 57 -0.19 -1.91 6.88
CA GLY A 57 -0.56 -3.32 6.86
C GLY A 57 -1.99 -3.57 7.34
N TYR A 58 -2.37 -2.96 8.46
CA TYR A 58 -3.75 -3.03 8.99
C TYR A 58 -4.79 -2.51 7.99
N LEU A 59 -4.54 -1.34 7.38
CA LEU A 59 -5.45 -0.74 6.41
C LEU A 59 -5.60 -1.59 5.14
N MET A 60 -4.51 -2.21 4.68
CA MET A 60 -4.53 -3.10 3.53
C MET A 60 -5.38 -4.34 3.77
N GLU A 61 -5.26 -4.97 4.94
CA GLU A 61 -6.08 -6.12 5.32
C GLU A 61 -7.58 -5.75 5.36
N LYS A 62 -7.92 -4.59 5.94
CA LYS A 62 -9.30 -4.08 5.96
C LYS A 62 -9.84 -3.80 4.56
N ASN A 63 -9.03 -3.18 3.70
CA ASN A 63 -9.43 -2.91 2.31
C ASN A 63 -9.65 -4.21 1.53
N GLN A 64 -8.81 -5.22 1.73
CA GLN A 64 -9.00 -6.54 1.11
C GLN A 64 -10.31 -7.21 1.58
N ARG A 65 -10.63 -7.14 2.87
CA ARG A 65 -11.91 -7.62 3.42
C ARG A 65 -13.10 -6.89 2.81
N LEU A 66 -13.04 -5.56 2.71
CA LEU A 66 -14.07 -4.73 2.09
C LEU A 66 -14.28 -5.09 0.61
N LYS A 67 -13.19 -5.23 -0.16
CA LYS A 67 -13.26 -5.67 -1.57
C LYS A 67 -13.97 -7.02 -1.72
N LYS A 68 -13.68 -7.98 -0.83
CA LYS A 68 -14.36 -9.29 -0.82
C LYS A 68 -15.87 -9.14 -0.51
N GLN A 69 -16.24 -8.28 0.45
CA GLN A 69 -17.65 -8.02 0.78
C GLN A 69 -18.40 -7.35 -0.38
N VAL A 70 -17.82 -6.31 -0.98
CA VAL A 70 -18.39 -5.63 -2.16
C VAL A 70 -18.56 -6.60 -3.32
N HIS A 71 -17.57 -7.46 -3.58
CA HIS A 71 -17.67 -8.48 -4.62
C HIS A 71 -18.80 -9.48 -4.38
N LYS A 72 -19.00 -9.91 -3.13
CA LYS A 72 -20.13 -10.78 -2.75
C LYS A 72 -21.47 -10.09 -2.99
N LEU A 73 -21.62 -8.83 -2.57
CA LEU A 73 -22.86 -8.07 -2.78
C LEU A 73 -23.18 -7.91 -4.27
N LYS A 74 -22.18 -7.54 -5.09
CA LYS A 74 -22.34 -7.41 -6.54
C LYS A 74 -22.68 -8.70 -7.28
N ARG A 75 -22.42 -9.88 -6.69
CA ARG A 75 -22.82 -11.18 -7.28
C ARG A 75 -24.25 -11.59 -6.93
N VAL A 76 -24.83 -11.00 -5.90
CA VAL A 76 -26.20 -11.26 -5.43
C VAL A 76 -27.19 -10.27 -6.08
N THR A 77 -26.67 -9.20 -6.69
CA THR A 77 -27.43 -8.20 -7.47
C THR A 77 -27.33 -8.51 -8.95
#